data_AF-K1T1N1-F1
#
_entry.id   AF-K1T1N1-F1
#
_cell.length_a   1.000
_cell.length_b   1.000
_cell.length_c   1.000
_cell.angle_alpha   90.00
_cell.angle_beta   90.00
_cell.angle_gamma   90.00
#
_symmetry.space_group_name_H-M   'P 1'
#
loop_
_entity.id
_entity.type
_entity.pdbx_description
1 polymer ?
#
loop_
_entity_poly.entity_id
_entity_poly.type
_entity_poly.pdbx_seq_one_letter_code
_entity_poly.pdbx_strand_id
1 'polypeptide(L)'
;LLKPCVDELTEKSLPDETEKEICLITENTPGVSAIHNLRTRRIGNHYAIEMHVRMDGHLTLYEAHAKASVIENKLKEKYGNETHVGIHVEPVKSADGTYEE
;
A
#
# COMPACT_ATOMS: atom_id res chain seq x y z
N LEU A 1 -30.18 5.89 -5.33
CA LEU A 1 -29.70 6.44 -4.03
C LEU A 1 -29.13 5.37 -3.10
N LEU A 2 -29.59 4.11 -3.11
CA LEU A 2 -29.10 3.06 -2.19
C LEU A 2 -27.77 2.37 -2.58
N LYS A 3 -27.37 2.44 -3.85
CA LYS A 3 -26.21 1.70 -4.38
C LYS A 3 -24.84 2.08 -3.75
N PRO A 4 -24.51 3.38 -3.60
CA PRO A 4 -23.20 3.78 -3.05
C PRO A 4 -23.01 3.34 -1.59
N CYS A 5 -24.07 3.47 -0.78
CA CYS A 5 -24.04 3.13 0.64
C CYS A 5 -23.91 1.62 0.88
N VAL A 6 -24.50 0.79 0.00
CA VAL A 6 -24.31 -0.67 0.06
C VAL A 6 -22.89 -1.05 -0.34
N ASP A 7 -22.33 -0.43 -1.38
CA ASP A 7 -20.95 -0.68 -1.83
C ASP A 7 -19.90 -0.33 -0.76
N GLU A 8 -20.14 0.71 0.06
CA GLU A 8 -19.29 1.05 1.21
C GLU A 8 -19.42 0.05 2.37
N LEU A 9 -20.59 -0.55 2.57
CA LEU A 9 -20.84 -1.56 3.60
C LEU A 9 -20.33 -2.96 3.21
N THR A 10 -20.13 -3.23 1.92
CA THR A 10 -19.65 -4.53 1.42
C THR A 10 -18.14 -4.62 1.23
N GLU A 11 -17.38 -3.65 1.77
CA GLU A 11 -15.91 -3.56 1.63
C GLU A 11 -15.44 -3.66 0.17
N LYS A 12 -16.21 -3.08 -0.76
CA LYS A 12 -15.84 -3.08 -2.16
C LYS A 12 -14.51 -2.36 -2.36
N SER A 13 -13.58 -3.01 -3.06
CA SER A 13 -12.33 -2.40 -3.49
C SER A 13 -12.56 -1.09 -4.24
N LEU A 14 -11.59 -0.19 -4.15
CA LEU A 14 -11.55 0.97 -5.03
C LEU A 14 -11.48 0.52 -6.51
N PRO A 15 -11.83 1.40 -7.46
CA PRO A 15 -11.73 1.06 -8.88
C PRO A 15 -10.34 0.57 -9.26
N ASP A 16 -10.25 -0.40 -10.17
CA ASP A 16 -8.98 -0.99 -10.63
C ASP A 16 -7.94 0.05 -11.09
N GLU A 17 -8.39 1.16 -11.69
CA GLU A 17 -7.51 2.26 -12.11
C GLU A 17 -6.83 2.93 -10.91
N THR A 18 -7.56 3.10 -9.81
CA THR A 18 -7.03 3.63 -8.55
C THR A 18 -6.06 2.64 -7.91
N GLU A 19 -6.37 1.34 -7.89
CA GLU A 19 -5.44 0.33 -7.36
C GLU A 19 -4.14 0.25 -8.18
N LYS A 20 -4.22 0.31 -9.52
CA LYS A 20 -3.04 0.37 -10.40
C LYS A 20 -2.18 1.59 -10.10
N GLU A 21 -2.81 2.73 -9.86
CA GLU A 21 -2.10 3.96 -9.52
C GLU A 21 -1.40 3.89 -8.16
N ILE A 22 -2.05 3.29 -7.15
CA ILE A 22 -1.45 3.00 -5.85
C ILE A 22 -0.21 2.10 -6.03
N CYS A 23 -0.33 1.02 -6.80
CA CYS A 23 0.80 0.14 -7.10
C CYS A 23 1.95 0.92 -7.76
N LEU A 24 1.66 1.73 -8.79
CA LEU A 24 2.67 2.51 -9.49
C LEU A 24 3.40 3.50 -8.57
N ILE A 25 2.69 4.20 -7.67
CA ILE A 25 3.31 5.15 -6.73
C ILE A 25 4.29 4.44 -5.79
N THR A 26 3.88 3.28 -5.30
CA THR A 26 4.67 2.50 -4.36
C THR A 26 5.86 1.82 -5.05
N GLU A 27 5.66 1.19 -6.22
CA GLU A 27 6.73 0.53 -7.02
C GLU A 27 7.78 1.53 -7.50
N ASN A 28 7.39 2.77 -7.80
CA ASN A 28 8.33 3.82 -8.19
C ASN A 28 9.09 4.45 -7.00
N THR A 29 8.91 3.96 -5.78
CA THR A 29 9.68 4.43 -4.63
C THR A 29 11.01 3.66 -4.51
N PRO A 30 12.18 4.33 -4.53
CA PRO A 30 13.47 3.64 -4.52
C PRO A 30 13.67 2.69 -3.35
N GLY A 31 14.06 1.45 -3.66
CA GLY A 31 14.27 0.38 -2.68
C GLY A 31 13.04 -0.48 -2.39
N VAL A 32 11.92 -0.24 -3.09
CA VAL A 32 10.81 -1.20 -3.18
C VAL A 32 11.12 -2.23 -4.27
N SER A 33 11.07 -3.51 -3.91
CA SER A 33 11.28 -4.61 -4.84
C SER A 33 9.96 -5.15 -5.39
N ALA A 34 8.91 -5.21 -4.56
CA ALA A 34 7.59 -5.70 -4.97
C ALA A 34 6.48 -5.27 -3.99
N ILE A 35 5.24 -5.28 -4.47
CA ILE A 35 4.03 -5.09 -3.65
C ILE A 35 3.17 -6.33 -3.75
N HIS A 36 2.50 -6.67 -2.66
CA HIS A 36 1.47 -7.70 -2.65
C HIS A 36 0.43 -7.45 -1.56
N ASN A 37 -0.64 -8.24 -1.57
CA ASN A 37 -1.73 -8.16 -0.59
C ASN A 37 -2.34 -6.74 -0.47
N LEU A 38 -2.43 -6.01 -1.59
CA LEU A 38 -3.10 -4.71 -1.63
C LEU A 38 -4.58 -4.91 -1.32
N ARG A 39 -5.07 -4.15 -0.33
CA ARG A 39 -6.48 -4.07 0.02
C ARG A 39 -6.85 -2.61 0.08
N THR A 40 -7.85 -2.25 -0.69
CA THR A 40 -8.36 -0.89 -0.69
C THR A 40 -9.83 -0.89 -0.36
N ARG A 41 -10.30 0.17 0.30
CA ARG A 41 -11.73 0.41 0.47
C ARG A 41 -12.00 1.89 0.68
N ARG A 42 -13.22 2.28 0.40
CA ARG A 42 -13.71 3.62 0.72
C ARG A 42 -14.26 3.67 2.14
N ILE A 43 -13.94 4.73 2.87
CA ILE A 43 -14.47 5.02 4.21
C ILE A 43 -15.03 6.45 4.19
N GLY A 44 -16.33 6.58 3.93
CA GLY A 44 -16.97 7.87 3.69
C GLY A 44 -16.30 8.62 2.53
N ASN A 45 -15.67 9.75 2.83
CA ASN A 45 -14.99 10.58 1.84
C ASN A 45 -13.51 10.25 1.65
N HIS A 46 -12.96 9.31 2.42
CA HIS A 46 -11.53 8.97 2.43
C HIS A 46 -11.29 7.54 1.95
N TYR A 47 -10.03 7.22 1.69
CA TYR A 47 -9.59 5.87 1.39
C TYR A 47 -8.92 5.23 2.61
N ALA A 48 -9.02 3.91 2.68
CA ALA A 48 -8.12 3.09 3.46
C ALA A 48 -7.36 2.16 2.51
N ILE A 49 -6.03 2.16 2.64
CA ILE A 49 -5.10 1.45 1.77
C ILE A 49 -4.18 0.64 2.69
N GLU A 50 -4.25 -0.68 2.58
CA GLU A 50 -3.39 -1.62 3.30
C GLU A 50 -2.57 -2.41 2.27
N MET A 51 -1.26 -2.53 2.47
CA MET A 51 -0.42 -3.27 1.53
C MET A 51 0.81 -3.88 2.20
N HIS A 52 1.37 -4.91 1.56
CA HIS A 52 2.68 -5.45 1.92
C HIS A 52 3.71 -5.02 0.87
N VAL A 53 4.87 -4.57 1.33
CA VAL A 53 5.95 -4.09 0.47
C VAL A 53 7.22 -4.88 0.78
N ARG A 54 7.84 -5.44 -0.26
CA ARG A 54 9.13 -6.12 -0.14
C ARG A 54 10.28 -5.16 -0.36
N MET A 55 11.27 -5.22 0.51
CA MET A 55 12.52 -4.46 0.45
C MET A 55 13.70 -5.37 0.78
N ASP A 56 14.93 -4.89 0.54
CA ASP A 56 16.15 -5.60 0.93
C ASP A 56 16.16 -5.85 2.46
N GLY A 57 16.40 -7.09 2.86
CA GLY A 57 16.42 -7.54 4.26
C GLY A 57 17.59 -6.97 5.07
N HIS A 58 18.63 -6.46 4.41
CA HIS A 58 19.78 -5.83 5.06
C HIS A 58 19.55 -4.37 5.44
N LEU A 59 18.45 -3.76 5.00
CA LEU A 59 18.13 -2.40 5.39
C LEU A 59 17.99 -2.31 6.90
N THR A 60 18.54 -1.25 7.47
CA THR A 60 18.23 -0.93 8.86
C THR A 60 16.74 -0.67 9.01
N LEU A 61 16.19 -0.95 10.20
CA LEU A 61 14.80 -0.64 10.51
C LEU A 61 14.44 0.83 10.20
N TYR A 62 15.40 1.74 10.41
CA TYR A 62 15.24 3.15 10.09
C TYR A 62 15.08 3.40 8.59
N GLU A 63 15.90 2.79 7.75
CA GLU A 63 15.81 2.95 6.28
C GLU A 63 14.52 2.36 5.72
N ALA A 64 14.13 1.18 6.21
CA ALA A 64 12.85 0.56 5.84
C ALA A 64 11.67 1.45 6.23
N HIS A 65 11.66 1.97 7.47
CA HIS A 65 10.63 2.90 7.94
C HIS A 65 10.62 4.20 7.12
N ALA A 66 11.77 4.80 6.84
CA ALA A 66 11.85 6.03 6.05
C ALA A 66 11.25 5.85 4.65
N LYS A 67 11.51 4.71 3.99
CA LYS A 67 10.90 4.38 2.70
C LYS A 67 9.39 4.19 2.81
N ALA A 68 8.92 3.46 3.83
CA ALA A 68 7.49 3.31 4.09
C ALA A 68 6.79 4.67 4.32
N SER A 69 7.40 5.56 5.09
CA SER A 69 6.88 6.93 5.31
C SER A 69 6.81 7.74 4.02
N VAL A 70 7.80 7.60 3.10
CA VAL A 70 7.74 8.26 1.79
C VAL A 70 6.54 7.77 0.97
N ILE A 71 6.29 6.46 0.97
CA ILE A 71 5.13 5.87 0.26
C ILE A 71 3.83 6.39 0.87
N GLU A 72 3.69 6.29 2.21
CA GLU A 72 2.52 6.78 2.94
C GLU A 72 2.24 8.24 2.63
N ASN A 73 3.26 9.11 2.68
CA ASN A 73 3.10 10.54 2.40
C ASN A 73 2.66 10.80 0.95
N LYS A 74 3.24 10.12 -0.05
CA LYS A 74 2.83 10.26 -1.46
C LYS A 74 1.36 9.88 -1.66
N LEU A 75 0.91 8.80 -1.01
CA LEU A 75 -0.48 8.34 -1.11
C LEU A 75 -1.44 9.32 -0.42
N LYS A 76 -1.06 9.86 0.75
CA LYS A 76 -1.82 10.89 1.46
C LYS A 76 -1.87 12.22 0.69
N GLU A 77 -0.77 12.65 0.10
CA GLU A 77 -0.73 13.85 -0.74
C GLU A 77 -1.67 13.72 -1.95
N LYS A 78 -1.78 12.51 -2.50
CA LYS A 78 -2.61 12.25 -3.68
C LYS A 78 -4.09 12.07 -3.38
N TYR A 79 -4.42 11.27 -2.37
CA TYR A 79 -5.81 10.89 -2.06
C TYR A 79 -6.40 11.65 -0.87
N GLY A 80 -5.63 12.54 -0.26
CA GLY A 80 -6.01 13.39 0.86
C GLY A 80 -5.35 12.97 2.17
N ASN A 81 -4.97 13.95 3.00
CA ASN A 81 -4.21 13.73 4.24
C ASN A 81 -4.91 12.82 5.27
N GLU A 82 -6.23 12.74 5.22
CA GLU A 82 -7.05 11.86 6.07
C GLU A 82 -7.15 10.42 5.55
N THR A 83 -6.50 10.10 4.42
CA THR A 83 -6.37 8.73 3.92
C THR A 83 -5.63 7.86 4.94
N HIS A 84 -6.24 6.74 5.30
CA HIS A 84 -5.60 5.74 6.13
C HIS A 84 -4.67 4.88 5.27
N VAL A 85 -3.40 4.76 5.66
CA VAL A 85 -2.41 3.97 4.94
C VAL A 85 -1.69 3.07 5.93
N GLY A 86 -1.81 1.76 5.73
CA GLY A 86 -1.05 0.74 6.44
C GLY A 86 -0.07 0.06 5.49
N ILE A 87 1.21 0.03 5.87
CA ILE A 87 2.27 -0.60 5.08
C ILE A 87 3.00 -1.61 5.97
N HIS A 88 2.86 -2.89 5.63
CA HIS A 88 3.66 -3.94 6.22
C HIS A 88 4.92 -4.16 5.38
N VAL A 89 6.10 -3.91 5.96
CA VAL A 89 7.37 -4.10 5.26
C VAL A 89 7.88 -5.52 5.52
N GLU A 90 8.23 -6.21 4.44
CA GLU A 90 8.81 -7.56 4.47
C GLU A 90 10.16 -7.58 3.74
N PRO A 91 11.09 -8.47 4.12
CA PRO A 91 12.25 -8.75 3.29
C PRO A 91 11.84 -9.38 1.95
N VAL A 92 12.72 -9.28 0.95
CA VAL A 92 12.62 -10.08 -0.27
C VAL A 92 12.64 -11.58 0.10
N LYS A 93 11.85 -12.35 -0.65
CA LYS A 93 11.82 -13.81 -0.53
C LYS A 93 12.42 -14.43 -1.77
N SER A 94 13.22 -15.47 -1.55
CA SER A 94 13.69 -16.39 -2.58
C SER A 94 12.51 -17.13 -3.22
N ALA A 95 12.76 -17.75 -4.37
CA ALA A 95 11.74 -18.51 -5.11
C ALA A 95 11.13 -19.69 -4.33
N ASP A 96 11.84 -20.19 -3.31
CA ASP A 96 11.38 -21.26 -2.39
C ASP A 96 10.58 -20.73 -1.19
N GLY A 97 10.40 -19.41 -1.08
CA GLY A 97 9.63 -18.76 -0.02
C GLY A 97 10.42 -18.41 1.24
N THR A 98 11.73 -18.71 1.27
CA THR A 98 12.62 -18.27 2.36
C THR A 98 12.98 -16.79 2.23
N TYR A 99 13.32 -16.13 3.33
CA TYR A 99 13.82 -14.75 3.27
C TYR A 99 15.24 -14.74 2.71
N GLU A 100 15.53 -13.80 1.82
CA GLU A 100 16.91 -13.54 1.39
C GLU A 100 17.65 -12.93 2.59
N GLU A 101 18.68 -13.63 3.07
CA GLU A 101 19.57 -13.16 4.15
C GLU A 101 20.53 -12.09 3.68
#